data_AF-A0A3D5WBK3-F1
#
_entry.id   AF-A0A3D5WBK3-F1
#
_cell.length_a   1.000
_cell.length_b   1.000
_cell.length_c   1.000
_cell.angle_alpha   90.00
_cell.angle_beta   90.00
_cell.angle_gamma   90.00
#
_symmetry.space_group_name_H-M   'P 1'
#
loop_
_entity.id
_entity.type
_entity.pdbx_description
1 polymer ?
#
loop_
_entity_poly.entity_id
_entity_poly.type
_entity_poly.pdbx_seq_one_letter_code
_entity_poly.pdbx_strand_id
1 'polypeptide(L)' 'MKHLAFYVGDRIDVGIEILPMKSLSSNMSSGVPYYEGELYSVVRQGRGVPAVPLVILGIAP' A
#
# COMPACT_ATOMS: atom_id res chain seq x y z
N MET A 1 -1.43 -0.72 9.06
CA MET A 1 -1.97 -2.07 9.39
C MET A 1 -3.47 -2.00 9.67
N LYS A 2 -4.30 -1.96 8.62
CA LYS A 2 -5.78 -2.05 8.75
C LYS A 2 -6.33 -3.29 8.04
N HIS A 3 -5.86 -3.58 6.81
CA HIS A 3 -6.34 -4.72 6.00
C HIS A 3 -6.23 -6.08 6.70
N LEU A 4 -5.14 -6.35 7.43
CA LEU A 4 -4.95 -7.64 8.10
C LEU A 4 -6.06 -7.94 9.12
N ALA A 5 -6.53 -6.94 9.86
CA ALA A 5 -7.60 -7.13 10.85
C ALA A 5 -8.94 -7.50 10.18
N PHE A 6 -9.27 -6.88 9.04
CA PHE A 6 -10.48 -7.20 8.28
C PHE A 6 -10.36 -8.54 7.56
N TYR A 7 -9.18 -8.89 7.07
CA TYR A 7 -8.92 -10.19 6.44
C TYR A 7 -9.04 -11.34 7.44
N VAL A 8 -8.38 -11.23 8.61
CA VAL A 8 -8.49 -12.23 9.69
C VAL A 8 -9.92 -12.28 10.26
N GLY A 9 -10.63 -11.15 10.27
CA GLY A 9 -12.02 -11.06 10.68
C GLY A 9 -13.04 -11.51 9.63
N ASP A 10 -12.59 -12.11 8.52
CA ASP A 10 -13.44 -12.63 7.43
C ASP A 10 -14.40 -11.58 6.86
N ARG A 11 -13.91 -10.34 6.72
CA ARG A 11 -14.67 -9.20 6.19
C ARG A 11 -14.26 -8.80 4.78
N ILE A 12 -13.05 -9.15 4.37
CA ILE A 12 -12.50 -8.88 3.03
C ILE A 12 -11.61 -10.05 2.62
N ASP A 13 -11.54 -10.31 1.31
CA ASP A 13 -10.61 -11.29 0.72
C ASP A 13 -9.33 -10.63 0.18
N VAL A 14 -9.41 -9.33 -0.15
CA VAL A 14 -8.34 -8.52 -0.76
C VAL A 14 -8.35 -7.12 -0.16
N GLY A 15 -7.17 -6.57 0.10
CA GLY A 15 -6.97 -5.15 0.42
C GLY A 15 -6.51 -4.36 -0.81
N ILE A 16 -7.04 -3.16 -0.98
CA ILE A 16 -6.58 -2.21 -2.02
C ILE A 16 -5.99 -0.99 -1.33
N GLU A 17 -4.78 -0.62 -1.74
CA GLU A 17 -4.08 0.55 -1.25
C GLU A 17 -3.77 1.50 -2.42
N ILE A 18 -4.36 2.69 -2.38
CA ILE A 18 -4.19 3.72 -3.42
C ILE A 18 -3.22 4.77 -2.89
N LEU A 19 -2.11 4.96 -3.60
CA LEU A 19 -1.03 5.86 -3.22
C LEU A 19 -0.67 6.80 -4.38
N PRO A 20 -0.25 8.04 -4.11
CA PRO A 20 0.33 8.86 -5.14
C PRO A 20 1.66 8.27 -5.61
N MET A 21 1.91 8.30 -6.91
CA MET A 21 3.26 8.10 -7.45
C MET A 21 4.20 9.18 -6.89
N LYS A 22 5.51 8.92 -6.90
CA LYS A 22 6.50 9.92 -6.44
C LYS A 22 6.30 11.28 -7.11
N SER A 23 6.00 11.29 -8.41
CA SER A 23 5.71 12.50 -9.19
C SER A 23 4.53 13.32 -8.65
N LEU A 24 3.44 12.66 -8.25
CA LEU A 24 2.29 13.33 -7.64
C LEU A 24 2.61 13.81 -6.22
N SER A 25 3.27 12.98 -5.42
CA SER A 25 3.63 13.33 -4.03
C SER A 25 4.53 14.57 -3.93
N SER A 26 5.38 14.83 -4.95
CA SER A 26 6.24 16.02 -5.01
C SER A 26 5.46 17.34 -5.15
N ASN A 27 4.18 17.28 -5.53
CA ASN A 27 3.28 18.43 -5.62
C ASN A 27 2.33 18.51 -4.41
N MET A 28 2.58 17.73 -3.35
CA MET A 28 1.78 17.69 -2.12
C MET A 28 2.59 18.20 -0.93
N SER A 29 1.95 18.30 0.24
CA SER A 29 2.65 18.62 1.48
C SER A 29 3.74 17.61 1.82
N SER A 30 4.78 18.05 2.55
CA SER A 30 5.87 17.19 2.98
C SER A 30 5.38 16.04 3.87
N GLY A 31 6.00 14.86 3.74
CA GLY A 31 5.70 13.69 4.57
C GLY A 31 4.59 12.77 4.05
N VAL A 32 4.02 13.05 2.88
CA VAL A 32 3.05 12.16 2.22
C VAL A 32 3.76 10.89 1.72
N PRO A 33 3.30 9.68 2.11
CA PRO A 33 3.84 8.43 1.57
C PRO A 33 3.50 8.30 0.09
N TYR A 34 4.38 7.63 -0.66
CA TYR A 34 4.28 7.47 -2.10
C TYR A 34 4.47 6.00 -2.49
N TYR A 35 3.91 5.65 -3.64
CA TYR A 35 3.81 4.28 -4.13
C TYR A 35 5.13 3.51 -4.07
N GLU A 36 6.22 4.08 -4.58
CA GLU A 36 7.52 3.42 -4.68
C GLU A 36 8.11 3.10 -3.29
N GLY A 37 7.90 3.97 -2.30
CA GLY A 37 8.39 3.77 -0.94
C GLY A 37 7.63 2.68 -0.19
N GLU A 38 6.31 2.65 -0.34
CA GLU A 38 5.47 1.62 0.27
C GLU A 38 5.64 0.26 -0.41
N LEU A 39 5.73 0.24 -1.74
CA LEU A 39 6.03 -0.99 -2.48
C LEU A 39 7.38 -1.59 -2.05
N TYR A 40 8.42 -0.76 -1.93
CA TYR A 40 9.71 -1.20 -1.43
C TYR A 40 9.59 -1.75 0.00
N SER A 41 8.82 -1.09 0.87
CA SER A 41 8.61 -1.50 2.25
C SER A 41 7.91 -2.87 2.35
N VAL A 42 6.92 -3.13 1.49
CA VAL A 42 6.22 -4.42 1.41
C VAL A 42 7.16 -5.51 0.88
N VAL A 43 7.83 -5.28 -0.25
CA VAL A 43 8.74 -6.26 -0.85
C VAL A 43 9.90 -6.62 0.10
N ARG A 44 10.40 -5.64 0.86
CA ARG A 44 11.47 -5.84 1.86
C ARG A 44 11.05 -6.77 3.01
N GLN A 45 9.76 -6.91 3.31
CA GLN A 45 9.29 -7.86 4.33
C GLN A 45 9.43 -9.32 3.89
N GLY A 46 9.62 -9.57 2.59
CA GLY A 46 9.78 -10.89 2.02
C GLY A 46 8.48 -11.42 1.40
N ARG A 47 8.60 -12.54 0.68
CA ARG A 47 7.47 -13.15 -0.03
C ARG A 47 6.41 -13.65 0.96
N GLY A 48 5.14 -13.41 0.66
CA GLY A 48 4.01 -13.86 1.49
C GLY A 48 3.76 -13.02 2.74
N VAL A 49 4.46 -11.89 2.90
CA VAL A 49 4.23 -10.94 3.98
C VAL A 49 3.81 -9.59 3.39
N PRO A 50 2.67 -9.00 3.81
CA PRO A 50 1.72 -9.54 4.78
C PRO A 50 0.88 -10.70 4.22
N ALA A 51 0.25 -11.49 5.12
CA ALA A 51 -0.55 -12.67 4.76
C ALA A 51 -1.89 -12.34 4.05
N VAL A 52 -2.28 -11.06 4.06
CA VAL A 52 -3.46 -10.59 3.31
C VAL A 52 -3.06 -10.31 1.85
N PRO A 53 -3.81 -10.81 0.85
CA PRO A 53 -3.63 -10.40 -0.54
C PRO A 53 -3.84 -8.89 -0.71
N LEU A 54 -2.88 -8.21 -1.33
CA LEU A 54 -2.91 -6.76 -1.53
C LEU A 54 -2.76 -6.37 -3.00
N VAL A 55 -3.53 -5.37 -3.40
CA VAL A 55 -3.36 -4.63 -4.66
C VAL A 55 -2.93 -3.21 -4.30
N ILE A 56 -1.69 -2.83 -4.64
CA ILE A 56 -1.17 -1.48 -4.43
C ILE A 56 -1.23 -0.74 -5.77
N LEU A 57 -1.92 0.39 -5.80
CA LEU A 57 -2.17 1.20 -6.99
C LEU A 57 -1.49 2.56 -6.85
N GLY A 58 -0.52 2.83 -7.71
CA GLY A 58 0.11 4.14 -7.85
C GLY A 58 -0.67 5.02 -8.82
N ILE A 59 -1.04 6.24 -8.42
CA ILE A 59 -1.77 7.21 -9.25
C ILE A 59 -0.96 8.48 -9.54
N ALA A 60 -1.17 9.05 -10.71
CA ALA A 60 -0.62 10.34 -11.13
C ALA A 60 -1.66 11.13 -11.95
N PRO A 61 -1.54 12.47 -12.06
CA PRO A 61 -2.38 13.29 -12.92
C PRO A 61 -2.28 12.95 -14.41
#